data_AF-A0A7S2YC82-F1
#
_entry.id   AF-A0A7S2YC82-F1
#
_cell.length_a   1.000
_cell.length_b   1.000
_cell.length_c   1.000
_cell.angle_alpha   90.00
_cell.angle_beta   90.00
_cell.angle_gamma   90.00
#
_symmetry.space_group_name_H-M   'P 1'
#
loop_
_entity.id
_entity.type
_entity.pdbx_description
1 polymer ?
#
loop_
_entity_poly.entity_id
_entity_poly.type
_entity_poly.pdbx_seq_one_letter_code
_entity_poly.pdbx_strand_id
1 'polypeptide(L)'
;ADDDDESSFCIYRVQDMMKNRGWALNAMQSPASIHMCVTLNVAPKVSEFLCDLQEAVSQAREEGSSGRKKGTAGIYGTVGSVPAGAVEPTLRAFTDMTLAP
;
A
#
# COMPACT_ATOMS: atom_id res chain seq x y z
N ALA A 1 -12.47 -21.29 -9.42
CA ALA A 1 -13.73 -21.02 -8.72
C ALA A 1 -13.33 -20.28 -7.47
N ASP A 2 -13.41 -18.95 -7.56
CA ASP A 2 -13.60 -17.94 -6.51
C ASP A 2 -13.25 -16.58 -7.17
N ASP A 3 -13.96 -16.30 -8.27
CA ASP A 3 -14.02 -14.99 -8.94
C ASP A 3 -15.14 -14.18 -8.25
N ASP A 4 -14.92 -13.78 -7.00
CA ASP A 4 -15.83 -12.88 -6.29
C ASP A 4 -15.54 -11.43 -6.69
N ASP A 5 -16.25 -10.98 -7.72
CA ASP A 5 -16.40 -9.59 -8.15
C ASP A 5 -17.26 -8.82 -7.13
N GLU A 6 -16.61 -8.19 -6.14
CA GLU A 6 -17.29 -7.24 -5.24
C GLU A 6 -16.40 -5.99 -5.01
N SER A 7 -16.37 -5.15 -6.05
CA SER A 7 -15.62 -3.88 -6.16
C SER A 7 -14.10 -4.09 -6.11
N SER A 8 -13.50 -4.28 -7.29
CA SER A 8 -12.05 -4.44 -7.51
C SER A 8 -11.30 -3.11 -7.31
N PHE A 9 -11.11 -2.69 -6.06
CA PHE A 9 -10.26 -1.54 -5.73
C PHE A 9 -8.82 -1.99 -5.42
N CYS A 10 -7.85 -1.09 -5.65
CA CYS A 10 -6.45 -1.38 -5.39
C CYS A 10 -6.12 -1.25 -3.90
N ILE A 11 -5.66 -2.33 -3.25
CA ILE A 11 -5.31 -2.32 -1.81
C ILE A 11 -4.23 -1.30 -1.44
N TYR A 12 -3.30 -1.00 -2.35
CA TYR A 12 -2.28 0.02 -2.12
C TYR A 12 -2.87 1.45 -2.07
N ARG A 13 -4.09 1.65 -2.59
CA ARG A 13 -4.80 2.92 -2.43
C ARG A 13 -5.20 3.16 -0.99
N VAL A 14 -5.67 2.10 -0.31
CA VAL A 14 -5.94 2.13 1.13
C VAL A 14 -4.65 2.48 1.88
N GLN A 15 -3.52 1.90 1.51
CA GLN A 15 -2.23 2.25 2.11
C GLN A 15 -1.87 3.73 1.95
N ASP A 16 -2.05 4.30 0.77
CA ASP A 16 -1.76 5.72 0.55
C ASP A 16 -2.69 6.64 1.37
N MET A 17 -3.95 6.26 1.53
CA MET A 17 -4.90 6.99 2.38
C MET A 17 -4.53 6.91 3.86
N MET A 18 -4.22 5.71 4.34
CA MET A 18 -3.75 5.48 5.70
C MET A 18 -2.45 6.24 5.96
N LYS A 19 -1.52 6.27 4.99
CA LYS A 19 -0.27 7.04 5.08
C LYS A 19 -0.50 8.55 5.21
N ASN A 20 -1.45 9.11 4.46
CA ASN A 20 -1.80 10.53 4.58
C ASN A 20 -2.39 10.88 5.96
N ARG A 21 -2.96 9.90 6.66
CA ARG A 21 -3.46 10.01 8.04
C ARG A 21 -2.39 9.71 9.09
N GLY A 22 -1.14 9.47 8.68
CA GLY A 22 -0.01 9.21 9.57
C GLY A 22 0.26 7.74 9.88
N TRP A 23 -0.50 6.81 9.30
CA TRP A 23 -0.28 5.37 9.49
C TRP A 23 0.76 4.82 8.50
N ALA A 24 1.88 4.33 9.04
CA ALA A 24 2.90 3.65 8.26
C ALA A 24 2.60 2.14 8.19
N LEU A 25 1.94 1.71 7.11
CA LEU A 25 1.66 0.30 6.80
C LEU A 25 2.72 -0.29 5.86
N ASN A 26 2.95 -1.60 5.96
CA ASN A 26 3.85 -2.31 5.06
C ASN A 26 3.09 -2.79 3.83
N ALA A 27 3.56 -2.39 2.64
CA ALA A 27 3.05 -2.92 1.37
C ALA A 27 3.63 -4.32 1.15
N MET A 28 2.79 -5.27 0.77
CA MET A 28 3.18 -6.64 0.48
C MET A 28 2.74 -6.98 -0.95
N GLN A 29 3.55 -7.81 -1.62
CA GLN A 29 3.31 -8.28 -2.99
C GLN A 29 3.23 -9.81 -3.03
N SER A 30 2.54 -10.35 -4.03
CA SER A 30 2.36 -11.80 -4.25
C SER A 30 1.75 -12.55 -3.06
N PRO A 31 0.48 -12.26 -2.68
CA PRO A 31 -0.50 -11.40 -3.35
C PRO A 31 -0.42 -9.92 -2.91
N ALA A 32 -1.01 -9.02 -3.70
CA ALA A 32 -1.11 -7.61 -3.34
C ALA A 32 -1.86 -7.45 -2.01
N SER A 33 -1.18 -6.93 -0.99
CA SER A 33 -1.72 -6.83 0.37
C SER A 33 -1.03 -5.74 1.19
N ILE A 34 -1.57 -5.46 2.37
CA ILE A 34 -1.01 -4.52 3.34
C ILE A 34 -0.96 -5.20 4.72
N HIS A 35 0.10 -4.94 5.49
CA HIS A 35 0.32 -5.57 6.79
C HIS A 35 0.70 -4.55 7.86
N MET A 36 0.19 -4.75 9.07
CA MET A 36 0.55 -4.02 10.28
C MET A 36 0.94 -5.00 11.38
N CYS A 37 2.13 -4.79 11.97
CA CYS A 37 2.50 -5.45 13.21
C CYS A 37 1.95 -4.63 14.39
N VAL A 38 1.10 -5.25 15.22
CA VAL A 38 0.55 -4.60 16.41
C VAL A 38 1.59 -4.63 17.52
N THR A 39 1.96 -3.45 18.01
CA THR A 39 2.91 -3.26 19.11
C THR A 39 2.27 -2.43 20.22
N LEU A 40 2.96 -2.29 21.36
CA LEU A 40 2.50 -1.46 22.48
C LEU A 40 2.19 0.00 22.08
N ASN A 41 2.87 0.53 21.06
CA ASN A 41 2.64 1.89 20.57
C ASN A 41 1.32 2.02 19.78
N VAL A 42 0.86 0.93 19.16
CA VAL A 42 -0.33 0.89 18.29
C VAL A 42 -1.57 0.44 19.05
N ALA A 43 -1.41 -0.48 20.02
CA ALA A 43 -2.49 -1.02 20.83
C ALA A 43 -3.48 0.03 21.39
N PRO A 44 -3.05 1.16 21.98
CA PRO A 44 -3.98 2.16 22.52
C PRO A 44 -4.73 2.95 21.44
N LYS A 45 -4.30 2.90 20.17
CA LYS A 45 -4.88 3.63 19.04
C LYS A 45 -5.75 2.77 18.14
N VAL A 46 -6.12 1.56 18.58
CA VAL A 46 -6.88 0.60 17.75
C VAL A 46 -8.20 1.17 17.24
N SER A 47 -8.92 1.97 18.05
CA SER A 47 -10.18 2.58 17.64
C SER A 47 -10.00 3.62 16.55
N GLU A 48 -8.97 4.46 16.67
CA GLU A 48 -8.60 5.46 15.65
C GLU A 48 -8.18 4.75 14.35
N PHE A 49 -7.34 3.72 14.47
CA PHE A 49 -6.90 2.90 13.34
C PHE A 49 -8.08 2.29 12.58
N LEU A 50 -9.05 1.69 13.29
CA LEU A 50 -10.21 1.06 12.68
C LEU A 50 -11.13 2.08 11.99
N CYS A 51 -11.33 3.25 12.58
CA CYS A 51 -12.10 4.33 11.98
C CYS A 51 -11.46 4.81 10.67
N ASP A 52 -10.17 5.12 10.72
CA ASP A 52 -9.41 5.56 9.55
C ASP A 52 -9.36 4.49 8.45
N LEU A 53 -9.22 3.22 8.83
CA LEU A 53 -9.19 2.10 7.90
C LEU A 53 -10.54 1.93 7.18
N GLN A 54 -11.66 2.03 7.91
CA GLN A 54 -12.99 1.96 7.32
C GLN A 54 -13.22 3.09 6.31
N GLU A 55 -12.85 4.31 6.68
CA GLU A 55 -12.94 5.46 5.77
C GLU A 55 -12.04 5.29 4.53
N ALA A 56 -10.80 4.82 4.71
CA ALA A 56 -9.88 4.58 3.62
C ALA A 56 -10.39 3.49 2.66
N VAL A 57 -10.99 2.42 3.18
CA VAL A 57 -11.60 1.37 2.35
C VAL A 57 -12.83 1.88 1.62
N SER A 58 -13.72 2.64 2.28
CA SER A 58 -14.89 3.23 1.62
C SER A 58 -14.48 4.11 0.43
N GLN A 59 -13.55 5.03 0.66
CA GLN A 59 -13.08 5.93 -0.40
C GLN A 59 -12.36 5.16 -1.52
N ALA A 60 -11.58 4.13 -1.20
CA ALA A 60 -10.94 3.30 -2.22
C ALA A 60 -11.96 2.53 -3.06
N ARG A 61 -13.04 2.03 -2.46
CA ARG A 61 -14.16 1.39 -3.17
C ARG A 61 -14.92 2.38 -4.06
N GLU A 62 -15.17 3.59 -3.56
CA GLU A 62 -15.82 4.67 -4.32
C GLU A 62 -14.99 5.12 -5.54
N GLU A 63 -13.66 5.20 -5.40
CA GLU A 63 -12.76 5.50 -6.52
C GLU A 63 -12.70 4.38 -7.57
N GLY A 64 -12.89 3.12 -7.14
CA GLY A 64 -12.82 1.94 -7.99
C GLY A 64 -11.51 1.78 -8.75
N SER A 65 -11.54 1.07 -9.89
CA SER A 65 -10.35 0.82 -10.74
C SER A 65 -9.79 2.07 -11.42
N SER A 66 -10.53 3.19 -11.37
CA SER A 66 -10.16 4.50 -11.94
C SER A 66 -9.36 5.37 -10.97
N GLY A 67 -9.14 4.90 -9.73
CA GLY A 67 -8.38 5.61 -8.71
C GLY A 67 -6.97 6.00 -9.17
N ARG A 68 -6.53 7.21 -8.81
CA ARG A 68 -5.26 7.78 -9.26
C ARG A 68 -4.08 6.98 -8.70
N LYS A 69 -3.28 6.36 -9.58
CA LYS A 69 -2.09 5.56 -9.25
C LYS A 69 -0.88 6.44 -8.90
N LYS A 70 -0.94 7.17 -7.78
CA LYS A 70 0.18 7.97 -7.24
C LYS A 70 0.57 7.43 -5.87
N GLY A 71 1.84 7.52 -5.49
CA GLY A 71 2.32 7.06 -4.20
C GLY A 71 2.66 5.57 -4.22
N THR A 72 2.35 4.87 -3.13
CA THR A 72 2.62 3.44 -2.97
C THR A 72 1.84 2.63 -3.99
N ALA A 73 0.61 3.03 -4.32
CA ALA A 73 -0.17 2.43 -5.38
C ALA A 73 0.45 2.59 -6.78
N GLY A 74 1.23 3.65 -7.01
CA GLY A 74 1.98 3.81 -8.25
C GLY A 74 3.18 2.85 -8.32
N ILE A 75 3.96 2.77 -7.24
CA ILE A 75 5.17 1.92 -7.17
C ILE A 75 4.80 0.44 -7.17
N TYR A 76 3.95 0.01 -6.23
CA TYR A 76 3.58 -1.40 -6.08
C TYR A 76 2.47 -1.84 -7.03
N GLY A 77 1.59 -0.94 -7.46
CA GLY A 77 0.56 -1.26 -8.46
C GLY A 77 1.11 -1.44 -9.88
N THR A 78 2.36 -1.04 -10.13
CA THR A 78 3.06 -1.28 -11.41
C THR A 78 4.04 -2.46 -11.35
N VAL A 79 4.22 -3.12 -10.19
CA VAL A 79 5.18 -4.22 -10.01
C VAL A 79 4.97 -5.36 -11.02
N GLY A 80 3.73 -5.69 -11.38
CA GLY A 80 3.46 -6.71 -12.41
C GLY A 80 3.93 -6.33 -13.82
N SER A 81 4.18 -5.05 -14.07
CA SER A 81 4.70 -4.51 -15.35
C SER A 81 6.20 -4.19 -15.32
N VAL A 82 6.84 -4.28 -14.15
CA VAL A 82 8.29 -4.05 -14.03
C VAL A 82 9.03 -5.35 -14.37
N PRO A 83 9.97 -5.34 -15.33
CA PRO A 83 10.79 -6.51 -15.61
C PRO A 83 11.55 -6.96 -14.36
N ALA A 84 11.60 -8.26 -14.08
CA ALA A 84 12.28 -8.80 -12.90
C ALA A 84 13.74 -8.29 -12.75
N GLY A 85 14.44 -8.09 -13.87
CA GLY A 85 15.82 -7.56 -13.89
C GLY A 85 15.96 -6.08 -13.54
N ALA A 86 14.87 -5.32 -13.40
CA ALA A 86 14.92 -3.90 -13.03
C ALA A 86 14.90 -3.66 -11.51
N VAL A 87 14.57 -4.68 -10.70
CA VAL A 87 14.48 -4.55 -9.24
C VAL A 87 15.87 -4.32 -8.62
N GLU A 88 16.85 -5.15 -8.99
CA GLU A 88 18.23 -5.07 -8.48
C GLU A 88 18.90 -3.70 -8.72
N PRO A 89 18.94 -3.14 -9.96
CA PRO A 89 19.56 -1.84 -10.18
C PRO A 89 18.81 -0.70 -9.46
N THR A 90 17.49 -0.82 -9.30
CA THR A 90 16.70 0.17 -8.55
C THR A 90 17.09 0.17 -7.06
N LEU A 91 17.20 -1.02 -6.44
CA LEU A 91 17.61 -1.15 -5.04
C LEU A 91 19.06 -0.69 -4.82
N ARG A 92 19.95 -0.98 -5.77
CA ARG A 92 21.33 -0.49 -5.74
C ARG A 92 21.36 1.05 -5.76
N ALA A 93 20.65 1.68 -6.70
CA ALA A 93 20.59 3.14 -6.79
C ALA A 93 19.99 3.78 -5.52
N PHE A 94 18.97 3.16 -4.92
CA PHE A 94 18.41 3.61 -3.64
C PHE A 94 19.45 3.53 -2.52
N THR A 95 20.19 2.43 -2.44
CA THR A 95 21.25 2.22 -1.44
C THR A 95 22.37 3.25 -1.62
N ASP A 96 22.83 3.45 -2.86
CA ASP A 96 23.85 4.44 -3.19
C ASP A 96 23.39 5.86 -2.80
N MET A 97 22.14 6.23 -3.05
CA MET A 97 21.59 7.55 -2.69
C MET A 97 21.43 7.76 -1.18
N THR A 98 21.05 6.71 -0.45
CA THR A 98 20.76 6.80 1.00
C THR A 98 21.98 6.66 1.88
N LEU A 99 23.03 6.02 1.37
CA LEU A 99 24.30 5.81 2.09
C LEU A 99 25.43 6.71 1.57
N ALA A 100 25.20 7.49 0.50
CA ALA A 100 26.14 8.52 0.10
C ALA A 100 26.30 9.56 1.23
N PRO A 101 27.54 9.96 1.56
CA PRO A 101 27.83 10.93 2.61
C PRO A 101 27.33 12.35 2.29
#